data_AF-A0A6G7YU01-F1
#
_entry.id   AF-A0A6G7YU01-F1
#
_cell.length_a   1.000
_cell.length_b   1.000
_cell.length_c   1.000
_cell.angle_alpha   90.00
_cell.angle_beta   90.00
_cell.angle_gamma   90.00
#
_symmetry.space_group_name_H-M   'P 1'
#
loop_
_entity.id
_entity.type
_entity.pdbx_description
1 polymer ?
#
loop_
_entity_poly.entity_id
_entity_poly.type
_entity_poly.pdbx_seq_one_letter_code
_entity_poly.pdbx_strand_id
1 'polypeptide(L)' 'MNMLLLLIPISLMLLVVAILMFVWAVKKGQFENLDSAALDILVDDETDTSTSGKADAD' A
#
# COMPACT_ATOMS: atom_id res chain seq x y z
N MET A 1 -11.32 -0.36 -39.85
CA MET A 1 -11.77 0.82 -39.06
C MET A 1 -12.83 0.50 -38.00
N ASN A 2 -13.24 -0.76 -37.78
CA ASN A 2 -14.26 -1.11 -36.77
C ASN A 2 -13.68 -1.32 -35.36
N MET A 3 -12.42 -1.74 -35.26
CA MET A 3 -11.82 -2.06 -33.95
C MET A 3 -11.68 -0.81 -33.07
N LEU A 4 -11.30 0.33 -33.65
CA LEU A 4 -11.22 1.61 -32.91
C LEU A 4 -12.57 1.98 -32.28
N LEU A 5 -13.68 1.78 -33.00
CA LEU A 5 -15.02 2.06 -32.47
C LEU A 5 -15.41 1.14 -31.30
N LEU A 6 -14.85 -0.06 -31.22
CA LEU A 6 -15.03 -0.97 -30.10
C LEU A 6 -14.06 -0.68 -28.94
N LEU A 7 -12.86 -0.18 -29.22
CA LEU A 7 -11.87 0.19 -28.21
C LEU A 7 -12.24 1.46 -27.43
N ILE A 8 -12.90 2.43 -28.06
CA ILE A 8 -13.34 3.67 -27.42
C ILE A 8 -14.27 3.42 -26.21
N PRO A 9 -15.37 2.66 -26.32
CA PRO A 9 -16.24 2.41 -25.17
C PRO A 9 -15.54 1.54 -24.11
N ILE A 10 -14.68 0.61 -24.51
CA ILE A 10 -13.91 -0.22 -23.57
C ILE A 10 -12.93 0.65 -22.77
N SER A 11 -12.21 1.56 -23.41
CA SER A 11 -11.27 2.45 -22.71
C SER A 11 -11.99 3.40 -21.76
N LEU A 12 -13.16 3.93 -22.14
CA LEU A 12 -14.00 4.73 -21.25
C LEU A 12 -14.49 3.91 -20.04
N MET A 13 -14.92 2.67 -20.25
CA MET A 13 -15.31 1.77 -19.17
C MET A 13 -14.14 1.53 -18.19
N LEU A 14 -12.96 1.22 -18.73
CA LEU A 14 -11.75 1.01 -17.92
C LEU A 14 -11.34 2.29 -17.17
N LEU A 15 -11.46 3.46 -17.80
CA LEU A 15 -11.19 4.74 -17.16
C LEU A 15 -12.12 4.98 -15.97
N VAL A 16 -13.43 4.74 -16.12
CA VAL A 16 -14.40 4.86 -15.03
C VAL A 16 -14.07 3.89 -13.89
N VAL A 17 -13.77 2.63 -14.21
CA VAL A 17 -13.37 1.63 -13.21
C VAL A 17 -12.10 2.07 -12.47
N ALA A 18 -11.10 2.58 -13.18
CA ALA A 18 -9.87 3.09 -12.58
C ALA A 18 -10.13 4.25 -11.61
N ILE A 19 -10.99 5.21 -11.99
CA ILE A 19 -11.38 6.33 -11.11
C ILE A 19 -12.10 5.82 -9.86
N LEU A 20 -13.04 4.88 -10.00
CA LEU A 20 -13.76 4.30 -8.85
C LEU A 20 -12.82 3.57 -7.90
N MET A 21 -11.92 2.76 -8.43
CA MET A 21 -10.88 2.06 -7.67
C MET A 21 -9.98 3.07 -6.93
N PHE A 22 -9.55 4.14 -7.61
CA PHE A 22 -8.73 5.19 -7.02
C PHE A 22 -9.44 5.92 -5.88
N VAL A 23 -10.69 6.33 -6.07
CA VAL A 23 -11.47 7.00 -5.01
C VAL A 23 -11.70 6.06 -3.82
N TRP A 24 -11.99 4.78 -4.07
CA TRP A 24 -12.12 3.77 -3.01
C TRP A 24 -10.83 3.61 -2.22
N ALA A 25 -9.70 3.50 -2.92
CA ALA A 25 -8.35 3.43 -2.36
C ALA A 25 -8.03 4.62 -1.43
N VAL A 26 -8.28 5.85 -1.90
CA VAL A 26 -8.08 7.07 -1.11
C VAL A 26 -8.93 7.03 0.15
N LYS A 27 -10.22 6.67 0.04
CA LYS A 27 -11.12 6.56 1.20
C LYS A 27 -10.73 5.47 2.19
N LYS A 28 -10.02 4.43 1.74
CA LYS A 28 -9.53 3.33 2.58
C LYS A 28 -8.24 3.71 3.34
N GLY A 29 -7.69 4.91 3.11
CA GLY A 29 -6.46 5.32 3.79
C GLY A 29 -5.22 4.58 3.28
N GLN A 30 -5.26 3.95 2.10
CA GLN A 30 -4.13 3.14 1.61
C GLN A 30 -2.84 3.96 1.41
N PHE A 31 -2.99 5.28 1.26
CA PHE A 31 -1.87 6.20 1.09
C PHE A 31 -1.29 6.70 2.41
N GLU A 32 -2.00 6.51 3.53
CA GLU A 32 -1.54 6.94 4.86
C GLU A 32 -0.41 6.04 5.38
N ASN A 33 -0.37 4.77 4.95
CA ASN A 33 0.69 3.82 5.30
C ASN A 33 1.97 3.97 4.45
N LEU A 34 2.00 4.87 3.46
CA LEU A 34 3.23 5.16 2.69
C LEU A 34 4.26 5.91 3.54
N ASP A 35 3.80 6.76 4.45
CA ASP A 35 4.68 7.52 5.36
C ASP A 35 5.31 6.61 6.43
N SER A 36 4.58 5.61 6.92
CA SER A 36 5.07 4.66 7.92
C SER A 36 6.11 3.68 7.35
N ALA A 37 5.91 3.20 6.12
CA ALA A 37 6.82 2.23 5.50
C ALA A 37 8.20 2.82 5.15
N ALA A 38 8.28 4.12 4.87
CA ALA A 38 9.54 4.81 4.58
C ALA A 38 10.42 5.01 5.84
N LEU A 39 9.81 5.10 7.02
CA LEU A 39 10.54 5.16 8.29
C LEU A 39 10.98 3.76 8.75
N ASP A 40 10.16 2.73 8.50
CA ASP A 40 10.45 1.34 8.85
C ASP A 40 11.73 0.80 8.20
N ILE A 41 12.04 1.21 6.96
CA ILE A 41 13.28 0.79 6.27
C ILE A 41 14.56 1.50 6.77
N LEU A 42 14.41 2.64 7.47
CA LEU A 42 15.54 3.38 8.07
C LEU A 42 15.73 3.05 9.56
N VAL A 43 14.69 2.51 10.20
CA VAL A 43 14.76 1.92 11.54
C VAL A 43 15.20 0.46 11.35
N ASP A 44 16.49 0.28 11.07
CA ASP A 44 17.14 -1.03 11.07
C ASP A 44 17.00 -1.58 12.51
N ASP A 45 16.19 -2.63 12.69
CA ASP A 45 16.08 -3.65 13.74
C ASP A 45 16.81 -3.49 15.11
N GLU A 46 17.03 -2.28 15.63
CA GLU A 46 17.76 -2.03 16.88
C GLU A 46 16.94 -2.35 18.15
N THR A 47 15.84 -3.11 18.02
CA THR A 47 14.98 -3.45 19.18
C THR A 47 14.86 -4.94 19.49
N ASP A 48 15.67 -5.81 18.88
CA ASP A 48 15.84 -7.18 19.35
C ASP A 48 17.28 -7.41 19.83
N THR A 49 17.49 -7.32 21.16
CA THR A 49 18.51 -8.05 21.98
C THR A 49 18.92 -7.30 23.25
N SER A 50 18.03 -6.56 23.91
CA SER A 50 18.27 -6.12 25.29
C SER A 50 17.14 -6.58 26.20
N THR A 51 17.50 -7.49 27.11
CA THR A 51 16.81 -7.80 28.37
C THR A 51 15.68 -8.84 28.37
N SER A 52 15.96 -10.06 27.89
CA SER A 52 15.35 -11.27 28.50
C SER A 52 16.46 -12.25 28.84
N GLY A 53 16.91 -12.24 30.10
CA GLY A 53 17.96 -13.15 30.58
C GLY A 53 18.61 -12.76 31.91
N LYS A 54 17.91 -12.01 32.78
CA LYS A 54 18.35 -11.73 34.15
C LYS A 54 17.23 -12.13 35.11
N ALA A 55 16.93 -13.42 35.17
CA ALA A 55 15.97 -13.95 36.12
C ALA A 55 16.26 -15.41 36.52
N ASP A 56 17.53 -15.84 36.56
CA ASP A 56 17.90 -17.11 37.17
C ASP A 56 19.23 -16.92 37.92
N ALA A 57 19.13 -16.41 39.13
CA ALA A 57 20.17 -16.49 40.14
C ALA A 57 19.49 -17.04 41.41
N ASP A 58 19.50 -18.37 41.53
CA ASP A 58 19.39 -19.13 42.77
C ASP A 58 20.37 -20.32 42.66
#